data_AF-A0A8C4N1K4-F1
#
_entry.id   AF-A0A8C4N1K4-F1
#
_cell.length_a   1.000
_cell.length_b   1.000
_cell.length_c   1.000
_cell.angle_alpha   90.00
_cell.angle_beta   90.00
_cell.angle_gamma   90.00
#
_symmetry.space_group_name_H-M   'P 1'
#
loop_
_entity.id
_entity.type
_entity.pdbx_description
1 polymer ?
#
loop_
_entity_poly.entity_id
_entity_poly.type
_entity_poly.pdbx_seq_one_letter_code
_entity_poly.pdbx_strand_id
1 'polypeptide(L)'
;MAGAEDGPGQQPELDEDEAAYGRRWGAQHAGARELAALYSPGKRFQEWCCVVLCFSLIAHNLVHLLLLARWEHTPLIMLGVETLEQLYPWECFVFCLVILITFTNQIHKWSHTYFGLPHWVTFLQDWHVILPRKHHRIHHVSPHETYFCITTGWLNYPLEKIGFWRRLEDLIQGLTGEKPRADDMKWAQKIK
;
A
#
# COMPACT_ATOMS: atom_id res chain seq x y z
N MET A 1 -24.31 -27.64 -60.79
CA MET A 1 -22.89 -27.68 -60.40
C MET A 1 -22.45 -26.23 -60.17
N ALA A 2 -21.66 -26.00 -59.12
CA ALA A 2 -21.18 -24.73 -58.56
C ALA A 2 -20.70 -23.69 -59.60
N GLY A 3 -20.70 -22.36 -59.38
CA GLY A 3 -20.75 -21.55 -58.16
C GLY A 3 -19.55 -20.58 -58.15
N ALA A 4 -19.81 -19.33 -57.76
CA ALA A 4 -18.91 -18.26 -57.30
C ALA A 4 -18.48 -17.14 -58.28
N GLU A 5 -18.67 -15.91 -57.78
CA GLU A 5 -18.51 -14.57 -58.36
C GLU A 5 -17.14 -13.94 -58.02
N ASP A 6 -16.78 -12.93 -58.83
CA ASP A 6 -16.02 -11.69 -58.62
C ASP A 6 -14.80 -11.55 -57.68
N GLY A 7 -13.83 -10.78 -58.19
CA GLY A 7 -12.97 -9.92 -57.36
C GLY A 7 -11.88 -9.18 -58.15
N PRO A 8 -11.94 -7.83 -58.28
CA PRO A 8 -10.76 -7.02 -58.55
C PRO A 8 -10.10 -6.57 -57.24
N GLY A 9 -8.77 -6.51 -57.25
CA GLY A 9 -7.91 -6.34 -56.07
C GLY A 9 -8.12 -5.04 -55.28
N GLN A 10 -8.20 -5.21 -53.96
CA GLN A 10 -8.10 -4.16 -52.95
C GLN A 10 -6.61 -3.82 -52.69
N GLN A 11 -6.32 -2.52 -52.53
CA GLN A 11 -5.02 -1.96 -52.10
C GLN A 11 -4.60 -2.46 -50.70
N PRO A 12 -3.29 -2.38 -50.34
CA PRO A 12 -2.80 -2.92 -49.08
C PRO A 12 -3.23 -2.04 -47.91
N GLU A 13 -3.98 -2.63 -46.96
CA GLU A 13 -4.13 -2.10 -45.60
C GLU A 13 -2.76 -2.05 -44.93
N LEU A 14 -2.17 -0.86 -44.90
CA LEU A 14 -1.08 -0.51 -43.99
C LEU A 14 -1.69 0.44 -42.98
N ASP A 15 -2.31 -0.06 -41.91
CA ASP A 15 -2.64 0.74 -40.71
C ASP A 15 -2.97 -0.12 -39.46
N GLU A 16 -2.38 -1.32 -39.33
CA GLU A 16 -2.47 -2.10 -38.07
C GLU A 16 -1.15 -2.17 -37.27
N ASP A 17 -0.03 -1.73 -37.84
CA ASP A 17 1.29 -1.97 -37.23
C ASP A 17 1.83 -0.83 -36.33
N GLU A 18 1.16 0.33 -36.25
CA GLU A 18 1.62 1.41 -35.35
C GLU A 18 1.08 1.29 -33.90
N ALA A 19 0.15 0.36 -33.64
CA ALA A 19 -0.37 0.10 -32.30
C ALA A 19 0.55 -0.81 -31.45
N ALA A 20 1.53 -1.47 -32.07
CA ALA A 20 2.36 -2.48 -31.40
C ALA A 20 3.57 -1.92 -30.63
N TYR A 21 3.88 -0.62 -30.73
CA TYR A 21 5.03 0.01 -30.04
C TYR A 21 4.64 0.93 -28.86
N GLY A 22 3.48 0.70 -28.24
CA GLY A 22 3.14 1.34 -26.97
C GLY A 22 3.89 0.67 -25.81
N ARG A 23 4.75 1.41 -25.08
CA ARG A 23 5.42 0.91 -23.87
C ARG A 23 4.39 0.22 -22.94
N ARG A 24 4.64 -1.04 -22.55
CA ARG A 24 3.78 -1.85 -21.64
C ARG A 24 3.61 -1.26 -20.24
N TRP A 25 4.20 -0.10 -19.96
CA TRP A 25 4.15 0.62 -18.70
C TRP A 25 4.13 2.12 -18.95
N GLY A 26 3.51 2.87 -18.03
CA GLY A 26 3.38 4.33 -18.08
C GLY A 26 1.93 4.79 -18.04
N ALA A 27 1.73 6.11 -17.93
CA ALA A 27 0.40 6.72 -17.78
C ALA A 27 -0.56 6.41 -18.94
N GLN A 28 -0.05 5.94 -20.07
CA GLN A 28 -0.84 5.59 -21.26
C GLN A 28 -1.32 4.12 -21.26
N HIS A 29 -0.85 3.30 -20.32
CA HIS A 29 -1.28 1.90 -20.20
C HIS A 29 -2.75 1.81 -19.73
N ALA A 30 -3.52 0.87 -20.28
CA ALA A 30 -4.97 0.75 -20.03
C ALA A 30 -5.33 0.73 -18.54
N GLY A 31 -4.66 -0.10 -17.73
CA GLY A 31 -4.88 -0.14 -16.29
C GLY A 31 -4.46 1.14 -15.54
N ALA A 32 -3.44 1.86 -16.02
CA ALA A 32 -3.03 3.13 -15.44
C ALA A 32 -4.03 4.25 -15.77
N ARG A 33 -4.64 4.22 -16.96
CA ARG A 33 -5.72 5.13 -17.37
C ARG A 33 -7.00 4.86 -16.61
N GLU A 34 -7.34 3.59 -16.38
CA GLU A 34 -8.51 3.18 -15.60
C GLU A 34 -8.38 3.61 -14.13
N LEU A 35 -7.22 3.37 -13.51
CA LEU A 35 -6.91 3.88 -12.17
C LEU A 35 -6.93 5.41 -12.09
N ALA A 36 -6.41 6.11 -13.11
CA ALA A 36 -6.44 7.57 -13.17
C ALA A 36 -7.87 8.12 -13.36
N ALA A 37 -8.73 7.41 -14.09
CA ALA A 37 -10.14 7.77 -14.28
C ALA A 37 -10.95 7.59 -12.99
N LEU A 38 -10.57 6.65 -12.12
CA LEU A 38 -11.17 6.45 -10.79
C LEU A 38 -10.70 7.48 -9.74
N TYR A 39 -9.76 8.35 -10.09
CA TYR A 39 -9.22 9.37 -9.20
C TYR A 39 -10.04 10.65 -9.25
N SER A 40 -10.99 10.78 -8.33
CA SER A 40 -11.80 11.99 -8.24
C SER A 40 -10.99 13.19 -7.68
N PRO A 41 -11.38 14.43 -8.01
CA PRO A 41 -10.82 15.64 -7.40
C PRO A 41 -10.88 15.61 -5.86
N GLY A 42 -11.93 15.02 -5.29
CA GLY A 42 -12.07 14.83 -3.84
C GLY A 42 -11.02 13.88 -3.25
N LYS A 43 -10.70 12.79 -3.94
CA LYS A 43 -9.66 11.84 -3.50
C LYS A 43 -8.25 12.43 -3.61
N ARG A 44 -7.98 13.22 -4.67
CA ARG A 44 -6.75 14.02 -4.78
C ARG A 44 -6.62 15.01 -3.63
N PHE A 45 -7.71 15.70 -3.28
CA PHE A 45 -7.72 16.64 -2.17
C PHE A 45 -7.46 15.93 -0.83
N GLN A 46 -8.12 14.80 -0.58
CA GLN A 46 -7.90 13.97 0.62
C GLN A 46 -6.44 13.54 0.75
N GLU A 47 -5.80 13.15 -0.35
CA GLU A 47 -4.38 12.81 -0.36
C GLU A 47 -3.48 13.99 -0.05
N TRP A 48 -3.75 15.15 -0.65
CA TRP A 48 -3.01 16.37 -0.33
C TRP A 48 -3.18 16.77 1.14
N CYS A 49 -4.38 16.69 1.68
CA CYS A 49 -4.62 16.90 3.11
C CYS A 49 -3.83 15.91 3.99
N CYS A 50 -3.84 14.62 3.64
CA CYS A 50 -3.11 13.58 4.36
C CYS A 50 -1.59 13.82 4.30
N VAL A 51 -1.05 14.12 3.11
CA VAL A 51 0.37 14.41 2.90
C VAL A 51 0.79 15.65 3.70
N VAL A 52 0.04 16.76 3.59
CA VAL A 52 0.33 18.01 4.33
C VAL A 52 0.27 17.78 5.83
N LEU A 53 -0.74 17.05 6.32
CA LEU A 53 -0.85 16.69 7.73
C LEU A 53 0.34 15.85 8.18
N CYS A 54 0.72 14.82 7.42
CA CYS A 54 1.87 13.97 7.74
C CYS A 54 3.18 14.76 7.78
N PHE A 55 3.48 15.57 6.77
CA PHE A 55 4.70 16.39 6.76
C PHE A 55 4.69 17.45 7.87
N SER A 56 3.54 18.04 8.19
CA SER A 56 3.43 19.00 9.29
C SER A 56 3.66 18.33 10.66
N LEU A 57 3.11 17.13 10.87
CA LEU A 57 3.35 16.34 12.08
C LEU A 57 4.82 15.90 12.19
N ILE A 58 5.45 15.50 11.08
CA ILE A 58 6.88 15.18 11.05
C ILE A 58 7.71 16.41 11.43
N ALA A 59 7.43 17.56 10.82
CA ALA A 59 8.15 18.81 11.10
C ALA A 59 7.94 19.28 12.54
N HIS A 60 6.70 19.23 13.05
CA HIS A 60 6.38 19.55 14.44
C HIS A 60 7.13 18.64 15.42
N ASN A 61 7.09 17.31 15.19
CA ASN A 61 7.83 16.35 16.02
C ASN A 61 9.34 16.58 15.96
N LEU A 62 9.88 16.89 14.77
CA LEU A 62 11.30 17.18 14.61
C LEU A 62 11.70 18.46 15.34
N VAL A 63 10.92 19.53 15.21
CA VAL A 63 11.16 20.80 15.93
C VAL A 63 11.06 20.57 17.44
N HIS A 64 10.06 19.85 17.91
CA HIS A 64 9.90 19.53 19.32
C HIS A 64 11.08 18.71 19.86
N LEU A 65 11.51 17.66 19.15
CA LEU A 65 12.70 16.89 19.50
C LEU A 65 13.98 17.74 19.50
N LEU A 66 14.13 18.65 18.53
CA LEU A 66 15.28 19.55 18.48
C LEU A 66 15.26 20.60 19.60
N LEU A 67 14.08 21.08 20.00
CA LEU A 67 13.92 21.98 21.15
C LEU A 67 14.21 21.26 22.47
N LEU A 68 13.76 20.01 22.62
CA LEU A 68 14.12 19.15 23.75
C LEU A 68 15.63 18.84 23.78
N ALA A 69 16.24 18.62 22.61
CA ALA A 69 17.67 18.37 22.50
C ALA A 69 18.51 19.65 22.71
N ARG A 70 17.96 20.85 22.44
CA ARG A 70 18.67 22.12 22.56
C ARG A 70 18.61 22.77 23.93
N TRP A 71 17.74 22.34 24.85
CA TRP A 71 17.50 23.07 26.11
C TRP A 71 18.06 22.32 27.33
N GLU A 72 19.32 22.60 27.68
CA GLU A 72 19.91 22.73 29.04
C GLU A 72 19.59 21.71 30.18
N HIS A 73 18.91 20.59 29.94
CA HIS A 73 18.44 19.67 31.00
C HIS A 73 19.09 18.28 31.00
N THR A 74 20.27 18.13 30.41
CA THR A 74 21.07 16.90 30.57
C THR A 74 21.29 16.46 32.03
N PRO A 75 21.28 17.33 33.07
CA PRO A 75 21.31 16.87 34.47
C PRO A 75 19.94 16.44 35.05
N LEU A 76 18.82 17.01 34.56
CA LEU A 76 17.47 16.75 35.09
C LEU A 76 16.86 15.46 34.53
N ILE A 77 17.20 15.10 33.29
CA ILE A 77 16.81 13.84 32.63
C ILE A 77 17.32 12.61 33.42
N MET A 78 18.42 12.74 34.17
CA MET A 78 18.95 11.68 35.03
C MET A 78 18.25 11.56 36.40
N LEU A 79 17.49 12.58 36.83
CA LEU A 79 16.99 12.70 38.21
C LEU A 79 15.48 12.48 38.38
N GLY A 80 14.70 12.28 37.31
CA GLY A 80 13.24 12.14 37.45
C GLY A 80 12.54 11.42 36.29
N VAL A 81 12.63 10.09 36.27
CA VAL A 81 11.86 9.23 35.34
C VAL A 81 10.35 9.49 35.46
N GLU A 82 9.86 9.78 36.67
CA GLU A 82 8.43 10.04 36.93
C GLU A 82 7.91 11.32 36.25
N THR A 83 8.75 12.35 36.09
CA THR A 83 8.36 13.60 35.42
C THR A 83 8.32 13.42 33.90
N LEU A 84 9.18 12.56 33.34
CA LEU A 84 9.20 12.20 31.92
C LEU A 84 7.95 11.40 31.51
N GLU A 85 7.47 10.51 32.37
CA GLU A 85 6.27 9.69 32.10
C GLU A 85 4.98 10.50 32.03
N GLN A 86 4.90 11.67 32.67
CA GLN A 86 3.71 12.53 32.57
C GLN A 86 3.76 13.52 31.40
N LEU A 87 4.96 13.91 30.95
CA LEU A 87 5.13 15.04 30.04
C LEU A 87 5.22 14.66 28.56
N TYR A 88 5.61 13.42 28.23
CA TYR A 88 5.90 12.99 26.86
C TYR A 88 5.12 11.78 26.30
N PRO A 89 4.09 11.17 26.93
CA PRO A 89 3.39 10.03 26.34
C PRO A 89 2.78 10.33 24.97
N TRP A 90 2.20 11.53 24.81
CA TRP A 90 1.55 11.93 23.57
C TRP A 90 2.58 12.13 22.45
N GLU A 91 3.68 12.81 22.75
CA GLU A 91 4.77 13.11 21.83
C GLU A 91 5.46 11.82 21.39
N CYS A 92 5.74 10.92 22.34
CA CYS A 92 6.26 9.59 22.07
C CYS A 92 5.28 8.78 21.19
N PHE A 93 3.98 8.82 21.51
CA PHE A 93 2.96 8.16 20.70
C PHE A 93 2.93 8.69 19.26
N VAL A 94 2.85 10.02 19.07
CA VAL A 94 2.80 10.63 17.74
C VAL A 94 4.11 10.38 16.99
N PHE A 95 5.26 10.48 17.64
CA PHE A 95 6.56 10.15 17.04
C PHE A 95 6.60 8.70 16.56
N CYS A 96 6.27 7.74 17.44
CA CYS A 96 6.21 6.33 17.09
C CYS A 96 5.20 6.06 15.97
N LEU A 97 4.02 6.69 16.01
CA LEU A 97 2.99 6.55 14.98
C LEU A 97 3.50 7.03 13.61
N VAL A 98 4.13 8.21 13.56
CA VAL A 98 4.71 8.77 12.33
C VAL A 98 5.81 7.88 11.76
N ILE A 99 6.70 7.37 12.63
CA ILE A 99 7.75 6.42 12.25
C ILE A 99 7.10 5.14 11.69
N LEU A 100 6.16 4.53 12.41
CA LEU A 100 5.48 3.31 11.98
C LEU A 100 4.78 3.46 10.63
N ILE A 101 4.05 4.55 10.41
CA ILE A 101 3.36 4.85 9.14
C ILE A 101 4.39 4.97 8.01
N THR A 102 5.43 5.78 8.23
CA THR A 102 6.45 6.05 7.19
C THR A 102 7.20 4.78 6.81
N PHE A 103 7.67 4.01 7.79
CA PHE A 103 8.39 2.76 7.54
C PHE A 103 7.48 1.70 6.94
N THR A 104 6.23 1.57 7.39
CA THR A 104 5.28 0.61 6.82
C THR A 104 5.03 0.90 5.33
N ASN A 105 4.83 2.17 4.97
CA ASN A 105 4.68 2.57 3.58
C ASN A 105 5.93 2.25 2.74
N GLN A 106 7.12 2.52 3.27
CA GLN A 106 8.37 2.27 2.56
C GLN A 106 8.65 0.78 2.39
N ILE A 107 8.40 -0.03 3.41
CA ILE A 107 8.52 -1.49 3.37
C ILE A 107 7.53 -2.08 2.36
N HIS A 108 6.28 -1.62 2.37
CA HIS A 108 5.27 -2.03 1.39
C HIS A 108 5.67 -1.65 -0.05
N LYS A 109 6.29 -0.49 -0.27
CA LYS A 109 6.84 -0.14 -1.59
C LYS A 109 7.98 -1.08 -2.01
N TRP A 110 8.88 -1.43 -1.09
CA TRP A 110 9.98 -2.36 -1.37
C TRP A 110 9.50 -3.77 -1.67
N SER A 111 8.37 -4.23 -1.11
CA SER A 111 7.81 -5.54 -1.44
C SER A 111 7.26 -5.66 -2.87
N HIS A 112 7.07 -4.52 -3.56
CA HIS A 112 6.76 -4.46 -4.99
C HIS A 112 8.00 -4.26 -5.89
N THR A 113 9.18 -4.00 -5.31
CA THR A 113 10.39 -3.62 -6.06
C THR A 113 11.35 -4.81 -6.19
N TYR A 114 11.41 -5.45 -7.35
CA TYR A 114 12.22 -6.68 -7.54
C TYR A 114 13.69 -6.44 -7.90
N PHE A 115 14.01 -5.28 -8.47
CA PHE A 115 15.36 -4.94 -8.93
C PHE A 115 15.85 -3.63 -8.27
N GLY A 116 17.17 -3.50 -8.09
CA GLY A 116 17.79 -2.26 -7.60
C GLY A 116 17.55 -1.94 -6.12
N LEU A 117 17.11 -2.91 -5.32
CA LEU A 117 17.02 -2.74 -3.86
C LEU A 117 18.43 -2.82 -3.20
N PRO A 118 18.69 -2.04 -2.16
CA PRO A 118 19.89 -2.20 -1.35
C PRO A 118 19.98 -3.59 -0.73
N HIS A 119 21.20 -4.14 -0.63
CA HIS A 119 21.42 -5.50 -0.12
C HIS A 119 20.91 -5.73 1.31
N TRP A 120 20.97 -4.70 2.16
CA TRP A 120 20.45 -4.81 3.53
C TRP A 120 18.91 -4.93 3.55
N VAL A 121 18.20 -4.31 2.60
CA VAL A 121 16.74 -4.45 2.47
C VAL A 121 16.42 -5.88 2.05
N THR A 122 17.12 -6.40 1.03
CA THR A 122 16.87 -7.77 0.56
C THR A 122 17.19 -8.79 1.65
N PHE A 123 18.28 -8.58 2.40
CA PHE A 123 18.61 -9.41 3.56
C PHE A 123 17.49 -9.43 4.61
N LEU A 124 16.97 -8.26 5.02
CA LEU A 124 15.88 -8.19 5.99
C LEU A 124 14.58 -8.84 5.47
N GLN A 125 14.31 -8.75 4.15
CA GLN A 125 13.20 -9.44 3.50
C GLN A 125 13.40 -10.96 3.49
N ASP A 126 14.60 -11.44 3.19
CA ASP A 126 14.89 -12.87 3.13
C ASP A 126 14.79 -13.51 4.54
N TRP A 127 15.17 -12.76 5.57
CA TRP A 127 14.99 -13.14 6.99
C TRP A 127 13.59 -12.85 7.55
N HIS A 128 12.67 -12.34 6.72
CA HIS A 128 11.28 -12.07 7.10
C HIS A 128 11.11 -11.06 8.23
N VAL A 129 12.15 -10.30 8.56
CA VAL A 129 12.10 -9.19 9.53
C VAL A 129 11.17 -8.10 9.00
N ILE A 130 11.31 -7.75 7.73
CA ILE A 130 10.41 -6.85 7.00
C ILE A 130 9.70 -7.62 5.87
N LEU A 131 8.59 -7.09 5.35
CA LEU A 131 7.74 -7.77 4.37
C LEU A 131 8.51 -8.27 3.12
N PRO A 132 8.60 -9.60 2.88
CA PRO A 132 9.19 -10.17 1.69
C PRO A 132 8.31 -9.95 0.46
N ARG A 133 8.96 -9.71 -0.68
CA ARG A 133 8.31 -9.58 -2.00
C ARG A 133 7.41 -10.78 -2.35
N LYS A 134 7.90 -12.00 -2.11
CA LYS A 134 7.16 -13.24 -2.37
C LYS A 134 5.90 -13.37 -1.51
N HIS A 135 5.97 -12.99 -0.24
CA HIS A 135 4.82 -13.02 0.67
C HIS A 135 3.78 -11.98 0.29
N HIS A 136 4.21 -10.76 0.01
CA HIS A 136 3.30 -9.72 -0.45
C HIS A 136 2.58 -10.10 -1.75
N ARG A 137 3.27 -10.78 -2.66
CA ARG A 137 2.67 -11.26 -3.89
C ARG A 137 1.48 -12.21 -3.65
N ILE A 138 1.47 -12.98 -2.55
CA ILE A 138 0.33 -13.87 -2.23
C ILE A 138 -0.94 -13.03 -2.02
N HIS A 139 -0.84 -11.92 -1.30
CA HIS A 139 -1.96 -10.99 -1.10
C HIS A 139 -2.46 -10.37 -2.43
N HIS A 140 -1.55 -10.11 -3.39
CA HIS A 140 -1.90 -9.61 -4.73
C HIS A 140 -2.44 -10.69 -5.68
N VAL A 141 -2.57 -11.94 -5.24
CA VAL A 141 -3.18 -13.01 -6.04
C VAL A 141 -4.62 -13.21 -5.57
N SER A 142 -5.53 -13.33 -6.52
CA SER A 142 -6.94 -13.68 -6.24
C SER A 142 -7.00 -14.94 -5.36
N PRO A 143 -7.83 -14.98 -4.31
CA PRO A 143 -8.96 -14.08 -4.03
C PRO A 143 -8.65 -12.87 -3.13
N HIS A 144 -7.38 -12.50 -2.92
CA HIS A 144 -6.96 -11.32 -2.12
C HIS A 144 -7.38 -11.34 -0.64
N GLU A 145 -7.65 -12.52 -0.08
CA GLU A 145 -8.23 -12.67 1.27
C GLU A 145 -7.21 -13.12 2.33
N THR A 146 -5.92 -13.10 2.01
CA THR A 146 -4.87 -13.60 2.90
C THR A 146 -3.66 -12.67 2.93
N TYR A 147 -2.78 -12.88 3.91
CA TYR A 147 -1.48 -12.20 4.02
C TYR A 147 -1.58 -10.66 4.13
N PHE A 148 -2.46 -10.17 5.00
CA PHE A 148 -2.75 -8.73 5.15
C PHE A 148 -1.65 -7.90 5.86
N CYS A 149 -0.71 -8.52 6.58
CA CYS A 149 0.35 -7.76 7.24
C CYS A 149 1.34 -7.23 6.19
N ILE A 150 1.53 -5.92 6.16
CA ILE A 150 2.36 -5.23 5.16
C ILE A 150 3.71 -4.70 5.69
N THR A 151 3.97 -4.86 6.99
CA THR A 151 5.20 -4.34 7.62
C THR A 151 6.22 -5.45 7.86
N THR A 152 5.80 -6.59 8.41
CA THR A 152 6.69 -7.72 8.75
C THR A 152 6.39 -8.95 7.92
N GLY A 153 7.39 -9.82 7.76
CA GLY A 153 7.27 -11.02 6.92
C GLY A 153 6.70 -12.24 7.63
N TRP A 154 6.94 -12.35 8.94
CA TRP A 154 6.67 -13.56 9.72
C TRP A 154 5.25 -13.64 10.28
N LEU A 155 4.59 -12.50 10.54
CA LEU A 155 3.30 -12.47 11.25
C LEU A 155 2.13 -13.00 10.42
N ASN A 156 2.21 -12.92 9.09
CA ASN A 156 1.16 -13.47 8.22
C ASN A 156 0.98 -14.98 8.43
N TYR A 157 2.07 -15.76 8.47
CA TYR A 157 2.00 -17.21 8.62
C TYR A 157 1.21 -17.71 9.86
N PRO A 158 1.48 -17.25 11.09
CA PRO A 158 0.69 -17.66 12.26
C PRO A 158 -0.76 -17.18 12.18
N LEU A 159 -1.04 -15.96 11.65
CA LEU A 159 -2.41 -15.46 11.49
C LEU A 159 -3.23 -16.32 10.50
N GLU A 160 -2.62 -16.72 9.38
CA GLU A 160 -3.24 -17.64 8.43
C GLU A 160 -3.45 -19.02 9.05
N LYS A 161 -2.45 -19.54 9.78
CA LYS A 161 -2.52 -20.87 10.41
C LYS A 161 -3.66 -20.97 11.43
N ILE A 162 -3.93 -19.90 12.17
CA ILE A 162 -5.06 -19.86 13.11
C ILE A 162 -6.36 -19.39 12.45
N GLY A 163 -6.36 -19.04 11.16
CA GLY A 163 -7.51 -18.50 10.46
C GLY A 163 -8.05 -17.22 11.10
N PHE A 164 -7.15 -16.37 11.61
CA PHE A 164 -7.49 -15.18 12.40
C PHE A 164 -8.51 -14.28 11.68
N TRP A 165 -8.22 -13.94 10.43
CA TRP A 165 -9.03 -13.01 9.64
C TRP A 165 -10.42 -13.55 9.34
N ARG A 166 -10.53 -14.81 8.90
CA ARG A 166 -11.82 -15.47 8.68
C ARG A 166 -12.66 -15.52 9.96
N ARG A 167 -12.04 -15.83 11.11
CA ARG A 167 -12.75 -15.84 12.40
C ARG A 167 -13.21 -14.45 12.82
N LEU A 168 -12.43 -13.41 12.51
CA LEU A 168 -12.81 -12.03 12.76
C LEU A 168 -14.00 -11.62 11.87
N GLU A 169 -14.00 -12.02 10.60
CA GLU A 169 -15.13 -11.85 9.68
C GLU A 169 -16.39 -12.54 10.22
N ASP A 170 -16.29 -13.81 10.63
CA ASP A 170 -17.41 -14.57 11.23
C ASP A 170 -17.96 -13.88 12.49
N LEU A 171 -17.07 -13.34 13.34
CA LEU A 171 -17.46 -12.61 14.54
C LEU A 171 -18.19 -11.31 14.21
N ILE A 172 -17.67 -10.52 13.28
CA ILE A 172 -18.31 -9.26 12.85
C ILE A 172 -19.70 -9.58 12.29
N GLN A 173 -19.80 -10.55 11.37
CA GLN A 173 -21.09 -10.97 10.83
C GLN A 173 -22.05 -11.46 11.91
N GLY A 174 -21.57 -12.23 12.89
CA GLY A 174 -22.39 -12.71 14.00
C GLY A 174 -22.92 -11.58 14.89
N LEU A 175 -22.15 -10.52 15.08
CA LEU A 175 -22.51 -9.37 15.93
C LEU A 175 -23.34 -8.31 15.20
N THR A 176 -23.09 -8.08 13.92
CA THR A 176 -23.69 -6.97 13.16
C THR A 176 -24.68 -7.42 12.09
N GLY A 177 -24.62 -8.69 11.67
CA GLY A 177 -25.34 -9.21 10.51
C GLY A 177 -24.72 -8.84 9.16
N GLU A 178 -23.66 -8.02 9.15
CA GLU A 178 -22.97 -7.59 7.93
C GLU A 178 -22.18 -8.74 7.32
N LYS A 179 -22.53 -9.12 6.08
CA LYS A 179 -21.86 -10.21 5.37
C LYS A 179 -20.50 -9.74 4.85
N PRO A 180 -19.40 -10.46 5.15
CA PRO A 180 -18.11 -10.18 4.56
C PRO A 180 -18.23 -10.18 3.04
N ARG A 181 -17.63 -9.18 2.38
CA ARG A 181 -17.50 -9.14 0.92
C ARG A 181 -18.82 -9.16 0.16
N ALA A 182 -19.91 -8.70 0.77
CA ALA A 182 -21.22 -8.59 0.12
C ALA A 182 -21.22 -7.67 -1.12
N ASP A 183 -20.20 -6.84 -1.28
CA ASP A 183 -19.98 -5.90 -2.36
C ASP A 183 -18.87 -6.28 -3.35
N ASP A 184 -18.20 -7.43 -3.19
CA ASP A 184 -17.11 -7.87 -4.07
C ASP A 184 -17.53 -7.94 -5.56
N MET A 185 -18.80 -8.22 -5.84
CA MET A 185 -19.29 -8.24 -7.22
C MET A 185 -19.87 -6.91 -7.69
N LYS A 186 -20.08 -5.94 -6.79
CA LYS A 186 -20.61 -4.62 -7.15
C LYS A 186 -19.60 -3.81 -7.96
N TRP A 187 -18.30 -3.97 -7.71
CA TRP A 187 -17.25 -3.31 -8.50
C TRP A 187 -16.96 -4.01 -9.82
N ALA A 188 -17.21 -5.31 -9.93
CA ALA A 188 -17.00 -6.09 -11.16
C ALA A 188 -18.11 -5.89 -12.21
N GLN A 189 -19.25 -5.35 -11.80
CA GLN A 189 -20.34 -4.98 -12.71
C GLN A 189 -19.95 -3.70 -13.46
N LYS A 190 -19.30 -3.86 -14.61
CA LYS A 190 -19.20 -2.78 -15.61
C LYS A 190 -20.61 -2.28 -15.90
N ILE A 191 -20.89 -1.02 -15.59
CA ILE A 191 -22.06 -0.31 -16.07
C ILE A 191 -21.97 -0.36 -17.60
N LYS A 192 -22.87 -1.13 -18.23
CA LYS A 192 -23.04 -1.18 -19.68
C LYS A 192 -23.66 0.11 -20.18
#